data_AF-A0A955RLG8-F1
#
_entry.id   AF-A0A955RLG8-F1
#
_cell.length_a   1.000
_cell.length_b   1.000
_cell.length_c   1.000
_cell.angle_alpha   90.00
_cell.angle_beta   90.00
_cell.angle_gamma   90.00
#
_symmetry.space_group_name_H-M   'P 1'
#
loop_
_entity.id
_entity.type
_entity.pdbx_description
1 polymer ?
#
loop_
_entity_poly.entity_id
_entity_poly.type
_entity_poly.pdbx_seq_one_letter_code
_entity_poly.pdbx_strand_id
1 'polypeptide(L)' 'MNIKVKGMHCDACSKLITIELEEKGIEGVVVNGETHEIEVPENLNDKVEEIKNIVNSMDAYEIE' A
#
# COMPACT_ATOMS: atom_id res chain seq x y z
N MET A 1 11.90 -0.45 0.97
CA MET A 1 11.49 -1.82 0.58
C MET A 1 10.26 -1.71 -0.30
N ASN A 2 10.06 -2.59 -1.29
CA ASN A 2 8.89 -2.54 -2.17
C ASN A 2 7.97 -3.74 -1.92
N ILE A 3 6.67 -3.51 -1.93
CA ILE A 3 5.63 -4.53 -1.78
C ILE A 3 4.77 -4.51 -3.03
N LYS A 4 4.60 -5.67 -3.69
CA LYS A 4 3.73 -5.78 -4.87
C LYS A 4 2.27 -5.92 -4.48
N VAL A 5 1.41 -5.26 -5.24
CA VAL A 5 -0.04 -5.23 -5.03
C VAL A 5 -0.78 -5.63 -6.30
N LYS A 6 -1.60 -6.67 -6.24
CA LYS A 6 -2.56 -7.02 -7.30
C LYS A 6 -3.84 -6.23 -7.16
N GLY A 7 -4.53 -5.99 -8.28
CA GLY A 7 -5.81 -5.26 -8.31
C GLY A 7 -5.68 -3.74 -8.45
N MET A 8 -4.47 -3.18 -8.39
CA MET A 8 -4.20 -1.75 -8.53
C MET A 8 -4.22 -1.31 -10.00
N HIS A 9 -5.34 -1.46 -10.71
CA HIS A 9 -5.40 -1.24 -12.17
C HIS A 9 -5.55 0.24 -12.60
N CYS A 10 -5.42 1.20 -11.69
CA CYS A 10 -5.79 2.59 -11.94
C CYS A 10 -5.11 3.58 -10.98
N ASP A 11 -4.92 4.83 -11.41
CA ASP A 11 -4.41 5.91 -10.55
C ASP A 11 -5.34 6.25 -9.37
N ALA A 12 -6.63 5.96 -9.51
CA ALA A 12 -7.56 6.08 -8.39
C ALA A 12 -7.32 4.99 -7.33
N CYS A 13 -6.83 3.82 -7.75
CA CYS A 13 -6.60 2.67 -6.91
C CYS A 13 -5.41 2.93 -5.97
N SER A 14 -4.33 3.54 -6.47
CA SER A 14 -3.20 3.95 -5.64
C SER A 14 -3.61 4.98 -4.58
N LYS A 15 -4.44 5.96 -4.95
CA LYS A 15 -4.98 6.95 -3.99
C LYS A 15 -5.83 6.33 -2.89
N LEU A 16 -6.67 5.36 -3.22
CA LEU A 16 -7.49 4.67 -2.21
C LEU A 16 -6.63 3.93 -1.20
N ILE A 17 -5.58 3.26 -1.66
CA ILE A 17 -4.62 2.58 -0.79
C ILE A 17 -3.88 3.59 0.08
N THR A 18 -3.43 4.72 -0.49
CA THR A 18 -2.79 5.79 0.29
C THR A 18 -3.72 6.32 1.39
N ILE A 19 -4.98 6.64 1.05
CA ILE A 19 -5.95 7.15 2.01
C ILE A 19 -6.18 6.15 3.14
N GLU A 20 -6.42 4.87 2.82
CA GLU A 20 -6.64 3.85 3.85
C GLU A 20 -5.43 3.71 4.78
N LEU A 21 -4.19 3.74 4.24
CA LEU A 21 -2.98 3.69 5.04
C LEU A 21 -2.83 4.92 5.95
N GLU A 22 -3.12 6.11 5.44
CA GLU A 22 -3.12 7.36 6.22
C GLU A 22 -4.19 7.35 7.33
N GLU A 23 -5.40 6.85 7.06
CA GLU A 23 -6.46 6.70 8.06
C GLU A 23 -6.09 5.72 9.20
N LYS A 24 -5.15 4.80 8.94
CA LYS A 24 -4.55 3.91 9.97
C LYS A 24 -3.29 4.49 10.61
N GLY A 25 -2.90 5.71 10.27
CA GLY A 25 -1.71 6.37 10.84
C GLY A 25 -0.38 5.88 10.23
N ILE A 26 -0.41 5.39 8.99
CA ILE A 26 0.77 5.06 8.19
C ILE A 26 0.94 6.13 7.12
N GLU A 27 1.72 7.16 7.47
CA GLU A 27 2.02 8.28 6.59
C GLU A 27 3.40 8.11 5.95
N GLY A 28 3.60 8.66 4.75
CA GLY A 28 4.91 8.71 4.08
C GLY A 28 5.29 7.47 3.26
N VAL A 29 4.35 6.54 3.05
CA VAL A 29 4.45 5.48 2.04
C VAL A 29 4.17 6.04 0.65
N VAL A 30 4.85 5.53 -0.37
CA VAL A 30 4.58 5.91 -1.77
C VAL A 30 3.89 4.75 -2.47
N VAL A 31 2.69 4.97 -2.99
CA VAL A 31 1.90 3.96 -3.69
C VAL A 31 1.94 4.26 -5.19
N ASN A 32 2.57 3.39 -5.97
CA ASN A 32 2.77 3.57 -7.39
C ASN A 32 1.77 2.73 -8.19
N GLY A 33 0.80 3.40 -8.80
CA GLY A 33 -0.24 2.80 -9.65
C GLY A 33 0.28 2.21 -10.96
N GLU A 34 1.41 2.71 -11.48
CA GLU A 34 1.99 2.25 -12.74
C GLU A 34 2.81 0.96 -12.55
N THR A 35 3.58 0.88 -11.46
CA THR A 35 4.40 -0.30 -11.14
C THR A 35 3.67 -1.34 -10.29
N HIS A 36 2.50 -0.99 -9.74
CA HIS A 36 1.73 -1.80 -8.80
C HIS A 36 2.51 -2.12 -7.51
N GLU A 37 3.28 -1.15 -7.03
CA GLU A 37 4.13 -1.32 -5.85
C GLU A 37 3.83 -0.27 -4.77
N ILE A 38 4.00 -0.66 -3.51
CA ILE A 38 4.09 0.24 -2.36
C ILE A 38 5.55 0.31 -1.95
N GLU A 39 6.14 1.50 -2.05
CA GLU A 39 7.47 1.79 -1.55
C GLU A 39 7.36 2.19 -0.07
N VAL A 40 7.89 1.31 0.78
CA VAL A 40 7.95 1.48 2.24
C VAL A 40 9.32 2.05 2.60
N PRO A 41 9.40 3.28 3.14
CA PRO A 41 10.65 3.89 3.57
C PRO A 41 11.23 3.16 4.80
N GLU A 42 12.54 3.27 5.02
CA GLU A 42 13.24 2.50 6.06
C GLU A 42 12.69 2.73 7.48
N ASN A 43 12.19 3.94 7.74
CA ASN A 43 11.58 4.30 9.03
C ASN A 43 10.21 3.65 9.29
N LEU A 44 9.68 2.89 8.34
CA LEU A 44 8.42 2.13 8.44
C LEU A 44 8.62 0.64 8.21
N ASN A 45 9.88 0.16 8.20
CA ASN A 45 10.16 -1.27 8.00
C ASN A 45 9.51 -2.16 9.09
N ASP A 46 9.34 -1.64 10.31
CA ASP A 46 8.64 -2.32 11.40
C ASP A 46 7.12 -2.41 11.18
N LYS A 47 6.55 -1.56 10.33
CA LYS A 47 5.13 -1.54 9.97
C LYS A 47 4.78 -2.35 8.72
N VAL A 48 5.74 -3.04 8.11
CA VAL A 48 5.53 -3.75 6.84
C VAL A 48 4.39 -4.79 6.95
N GLU A 49 4.31 -5.54 8.04
CA GLU A 49 3.22 -6.51 8.23
C GLU A 49 1.86 -5.82 8.40
N GLU A 50 1.83 -4.68 9.09
CA GLU A 50 0.62 -3.87 9.25
C GLU A 50 0.13 -3.32 7.90
N ILE A 51 1.03 -2.76 7.08
CA ILE A 51 0.74 -2.29 5.73
C ILE A 51 0.13 -3.41 4.89
N LYS A 52 0.74 -4.61 4.91
CA LYS A 52 0.22 -5.76 4.17
C LYS A 52 -1.17 -6.17 4.63
N ASN A 53 -1.40 -6.19 5.95
CA ASN A 53 -2.70 -6.55 6.51
C ASN A 53 -3.78 -5.56 6.14
N ILE A 54 -3.48 -4.25 6.14
CA ILE A 54 -4.42 -3.20 5.73
C ILE A 54 -4.79 -3.40 4.26
N VAL A 55 -3.81 -3.53 3.38
CA VAL A 55 -4.05 -3.68 1.94
C VAL A 55 -4.82 -4.97 1.64
N ASN A 56 -4.49 -6.10 2.27
CA ASN A 56 -5.23 -7.36 2.11
C ASN A 56 -6.64 -7.31 2.70
N SER A 57 -6.93 -6.38 3.62
CA SER A 57 -8.28 -6.19 4.17
C SER A 57 -9.19 -5.41 3.21
N MET A 58 -8.63 -4.78 2.19
CA MET A 58 -9.39 -4.14 1.13
C MET A 58 -9.77 -5.23 0.11
N ASP A 59 -11.06 -5.53 -0.05
CA ASP A 59 -11.56 -6.61 -0.94
C ASP A 59 -11.07 -6.52 -2.40
N ALA A 60 -10.55 -5.37 -2.83
CA ALA A 60 -10.07 -5.12 -4.19
C ALA A 60 -8.58 -5.41 -4.42
N TYR A 61 -7.79 -5.65 -3.38
CA TYR A 61 -6.33 -5.73 -3.48
C TYR A 61 -5.75 -6.97 -2.79
N GLU A 62 -4.62 -7.45 -3.30
CA GLU A 62 -3.91 -8.61 -2.74
C GLU A 62 -2.39 -8.39 -2.80
N ILE A 63 -1.69 -8.70 -1.72
CA ILE A 63 -0.22 -8.63 -1.67
C ILE A 63 0.40 -9.90 -2.28
N GLU A 64 1.39 -9.74 -3.17
CA GLU A 64 2.18 -10.84 -3.76
C GLU A 64 3.46 -11.17 -2.96
#